data_AF-A0A1F7SUN6-F1
#
_entry.id   AF-A0A1F7SUN6-F1
#
_cell.length_a   1.000
_cell.length_b   1.000
_cell.length_c   1.000
_cell.angle_alpha   90.00
_cell.angle_beta   90.00
_cell.angle_gamma   90.00
#
_symmetry.space_group_name_H-M   'P 1'
#
loop_
_entity.id
_entity.type
_entity.pdbx_description
1 polymer ?
#
loop_
_entity_poly.entity_id
_entity_poly.type
_entity_poly.pdbx_seq_one_letter_code
_entity_poly.pdbx_strand_id
1 'polypeptide(L)' 'MGKPFQGYEITESDIEATIRYLKTTGKSDATREDAIKHLKKKHAVAHMAAHKIVEDEQTGKIKPVKLKKD' A
#
# COMPACT_ATOMS: atom_id res chain seq x y z
N MET A 1 2.30 -16.84 14.60
CA MET A 1 1.65 -15.59 15.05
C MET A 1 2.12 -14.49 14.11
N GLY A 2 1.24 -14.03 13.21
CA GLY A 2 1.58 -12.97 12.26
C GLY A 2 1.85 -11.68 13.01
N LYS A 3 2.96 -10.99 12.69
CA LYS A 3 3.28 -9.69 13.28
C LYS A 3 2.09 -8.75 13.02
N PRO A 4 1.58 -8.02 14.02
CA PRO A 4 0.58 -6.99 13.75
C PRO A 4 1.20 -6.03 12.74
N PHE A 5 0.52 -5.85 11.61
CA PHE A 5 0.90 -4.87 10.61
C PHE A 5 0.88 -3.52 11.33
N GLN A 6 2.07 -3.01 11.66
CA GLN A 6 2.22 -1.71 12.30
C GLN A 6 1.61 -0.70 11.34
N GLY A 7 0.40 -0.24 11.65
CA GLY A 7 -0.36 0.64 10.79
C GLY A 7 0.51 1.82 10.40
N TYR A 8 0.61 2.07 9.10
CA TYR A 8 1.39 3.19 8.59
C TYR A 8 0.82 4.49 9.18
N GLU A 9 1.57 5.12 10.07
CA GLU A 9 1.22 6.39 10.67
C GLU A 9 1.62 7.50 9.70
N ILE A 10 0.63 8.26 9.22
CA ILE A 10 0.89 9.38 8.31
C ILE A 10 1.58 10.50 9.11
N THR A 11 2.83 10.79 8.77
CA THR A 11 3.61 11.87 9.42
C THR A 11 3.38 13.21 8.76
N GLU A 12 3.77 14.30 9.42
CA GLU A 12 3.72 15.64 8.81
C GLU A 12 4.62 15.75 7.57
N SER A 13 5.76 15.08 7.56
CA SER A 13 6.66 15.04 6.41
C SER A 13 6.02 14.33 5.21
N ASP A 14 5.27 13.25 5.43
CA ASP A 14 4.52 12.57 4.36
C ASP A 14 3.44 13.48 3.79
N ILE A 15 2.76 14.25 4.64
CA ILE A 15 1.74 15.22 4.24
C ILE A 15 2.37 16.31 3.37
N GLU A 16 3.47 16.93 3.81
CA GLU A 16 4.13 17.99 3.06
C GLU A 16 4.67 17.49 1.71
N ALA A 17 5.31 16.33 1.69
CA ALA A 17 5.80 15.71 0.46
C ALA A 17 4.64 15.44 -0.52
N THR A 18 3.52 14.96 0.00
CA THR A 18 2.33 14.67 -0.80
C THR A 18 1.65 15.94 -1.29
N ILE A 19 1.58 17.01 -0.50
CA ILE A 19 1.09 18.32 -0.96
C ILE A 19 1.95 18.83 -2.12
N ARG A 20 3.29 18.76 -2.01
CA ARG A 20 4.21 19.16 -3.08
C ARG A 20 3.97 18.34 -4.35
N TYR A 21 3.84 17.03 -4.21
CA TYR A 21 3.53 16.13 -5.33
C TYR A 21 2.18 16.47 -5.99
N LEU A 22 1.13 16.69 -5.19
CA LEU A 22 -0.19 17.04 -5.72
C LEU A 22 -0.16 18.36 -6.49
N LYS A 23 0.58 19.35 -5.99
CA LYS A 23 0.81 20.63 -6.67
C LYS A 23 1.54 20.48 -8.00
N THR A 24 2.54 19.60 -8.11
CA THR A 24 3.25 19.37 -9.38
C THR A 24 2.42 18.57 -10.38
N THR A 25 1.49 17.73 -9.92
CA THR A 25 0.58 16.95 -10.79
C THR A 25 -0.63 17.74 -11.30
N GLY A 26 -0.70 19.06 -11.06
CA GLY A 26 -1.76 19.93 -11.56
C GLY A 26 -2.84 20.28 -10.54
N LYS A 27 -2.69 19.87 -9.27
CA LYS A 27 -3.57 20.26 -8.16
C LYS A 27 -2.91 21.39 -7.36
N SER A 28 -2.80 22.57 -7.98
CA SER A 28 -2.05 23.73 -7.46
C SER A 28 -2.53 24.21 -6.08
N ASP A 29 -3.79 23.96 -5.75
CA ASP A 29 -4.47 24.26 -4.48
C ASP A 29 -4.51 23.07 -3.51
N ALA A 30 -3.70 22.03 -3.71
CA ALA A 30 -3.70 20.83 -2.87
C ALA A 30 -3.59 21.17 -1.38
N THR A 31 -4.59 20.69 -0.63
CA THR A 31 -4.71 20.90 0.81
C THR A 31 -4.10 19.73 1.60
N ARG A 32 -3.95 19.91 2.92
CA ARG A 32 -3.58 18.83 3.84
C ARG A 32 -4.56 17.66 3.76
N GLU A 33 -5.86 17.93 3.62
CA GLU A 33 -6.88 16.88 3.48
C GLU A 33 -6.71 16.09 2.19
N ASP A 34 -6.39 16.74 1.07
CA ASP A 34 -6.09 16.06 -0.20
C ASP A 34 -4.88 15.12 -0.06
N ALA A 35 -3.83 15.58 0.62
CA ALA A 35 -2.65 14.78 0.88
C ALA A 35 -2.95 13.56 1.76
N ILE A 36 -3.67 13.75 2.86
CA ILE A 36 -4.10 12.65 3.73
C ILE A 36 -4.98 11.66 2.97
N LYS A 37 -5.91 12.14 2.15
CA LYS A 37 -6.79 11.28 1.33
C LYS A 37 -5.99 10.49 0.30
N HIS A 38 -4.99 11.11 -0.34
CA HIS A 38 -4.11 10.45 -1.28
C HIS A 38 -3.29 9.33 -0.61
N LEU A 39 -2.67 9.63 0.53
CA LEU A 39 -1.89 8.68 1.32
C LEU A 39 -2.75 7.51 1.80
N LYS A 40 -3.94 7.78 2.36
CA LYS A 40 -4.89 6.74 2.78
C LYS A 40 -5.33 5.86 1.62
N LYS A 41 -5.61 6.43 0.44
CA LYS A 41 -5.98 5.66 -0.76
C LYS A 41 -4.85 4.74 -1.21
N LYS A 42 -3.61 5.24 -1.24
CA LYS A 42 -2.43 4.44 -1.60
C LYS A 42 -2.19 3.32 -0.59
N HIS A 43 -2.33 3.61 0.70
CA HIS A 43 -2.22 2.59 1.75
C HIS A 43 -3.31 1.53 1.63
N ALA A 44 -4.57 1.93 1.39
CA ALA A 44 -5.67 0.98 1.17
C ALA A 44 -5.39 0.07 -0.04
N VAL A 45 -4.86 0.62 -1.14
CA VAL A 45 -4.46 -0.17 -2.31
C VAL A 45 -3.31 -1.13 -1.98
N ALA A 46 -2.29 -0.67 -1.27
CA ALA A 46 -1.16 -1.52 -0.86
C ALA A 46 -1.62 -2.64 0.08
N HIS A 47 -2.51 -2.34 1.01
CA HIS A 47 -3.08 -3.31 1.94
C HIS A 47 -3.94 -4.34 1.19
N MET A 48 -4.80 -3.92 0.26
CA MET A 48 -5.56 -4.83 -0.60
C MET A 48 -4.66 -5.72 -1.46
N ALA A 49 -3.59 -5.17 -2.04
CA ALA A 49 -2.64 -5.94 -2.83
C ALA A 49 -1.91 -6.97 -1.98
N ALA A 50 -1.45 -6.59 -0.77
CA ALA A 50 -0.82 -7.50 0.17
C ALA A 50 -1.79 -8.60 0.63
N HIS A 51 -3.03 -8.26 0.97
CA HIS A 51 -4.07 -9.23 1.31
C HIS A 51 -4.33 -10.21 0.17
N LYS A 52 -4.42 -9.72 -1.07
CA LYS A 52 -4.64 -10.57 -2.24
C LYS A 52 -3.48 -11.56 -2.46
N ILE A 53 -2.23 -11.13 -2.28
CA ILE A 53 -1.07 -12.03 -2.37
C ILE A 53 -1.14 -13.12 -1.29
N VAL A 54 -1.45 -12.73 -0.05
CA VAL A 54 -1.57 -13.68 1.07
C VAL A 54 -2.77 -14.62 0.89
N GLU A 55 -3.90 -14.14 0.37
CA GLU A 55 -5.06 -14.97 0.02
C GLU A 55 -4.74 -15.95 -1.12
N ASP A 56 -4.01 -15.51 -2.15
CA ASP A 56 -3.57 -16.38 -3.25
C ASP A 56 -2.58 -17.47 -2.76
N GLU A 57 -1.75 -17.17 -1.76
CA GLU A 57 -0.89 -18.15 -1.07
C GLU A 57 -1.68 -19.11 -0.16
N GLN A 58 -2.71 -18.61 0.55
CA GLN A 58 -3.52 -19.42 1.48
C GLN A 58 -4.58 -20.29 0.79
N THR A 59 -5.03 -19.91 -0.41
CA THR A 59 -6.05 -20.66 -1.17
C THR A 59 -5.48 -21.79 -2.03
N GLY A 60 -4.17 -22.05 -1.98
CA GLY A 60 -3.57 -23.25 -2.57
C GLY A 60 -3.62 -23.35 -4.10
N LYS A 61 -3.74 -22.21 -4.82
CA LYS A 61 -3.73 -22.20 -6.29
C LYS A 61 -2.34 -22.27 -6.91
N ILE A 62 -1.28 -22.16 -6.12
CA ILE A 62 0.08 -22.41 -6.58
C ILE A 62 0.33 -23.92 -6.43
N LYS A 63 0.18 -24.66 -7.53
CA LYS A 63 0.66 -26.05 -7.58
C LYS A 63 2.13 -26.02 -7.19
N PRO A 64 2.58 -26.77 -6.16
CA PRO A 64 4.00 -26.87 -5.87
C PRO A 64 4.68 -27.42 -7.12
N VAL A 65 5.60 -26.65 -7.69
CA VAL A 65 6.50 -27.16 -8.73
C VAL A 65 7.31 -28.26 -8.05
N LYS A 66 6.91 -29.51 -8.25
CA LYS A 66 7.72 -30.67 -7.92
C LYS A 66 8.98 -30.58 -8.78
N LEU A 67 10.05 -30.02 -8.22
CA LEU A 67 11.40 -30.35 -8.67
C LEU A 67 11.55 -31.85 -8.47
N LYS A 68 11.42 -32.61 -9.55
CA LYS A 68 11.88 -33.99 -9.59
C LYS A 68 13.37 -33.95 -9.22
N LYS A 69 13.71 -34.54 -8.09
CA LYS A 69 15.07 -34.98 -7.82
C LYS A 69 15.16 -36.36 -8.46
N ASP A 70 16.02 -36.47 -9.48
CA ASP A 70 16.54 -37.73 -10.01
C ASP A 70 17.20 -38.57 -8.91
#